data_AF-A0A1C6DU51-F1
#
_entry.id   AF-A0A1C6DU51-F1
#
_cell.length_a   1.000
_cell.length_b   1.000
_cell.length_c   1.000
_cell.angle_alpha   90.00
_cell.angle_beta   90.00
_cell.angle_gamma   90.00
#
_symmetry.space_group_name_H-M   'P 1'
#
loop_
_entity.id
_entity.type
_entity.pdbx_description
1 polymer ?
#
loop_
_entity_poly.entity_id
_entity_poly.type
_entity_poly.pdbx_seq_one_letter_code
_entity_poly.pdbx_strand_id
1 'polypeptide(L)' 'MRFWKEHTTLRAVLMAIFVVLGFVLLIVGWKMTGQLTGLALMLAGVVLLLTALMLYNKPFEEPK' A
#
# COMPACT_ATOMS: atom_id res chain seq x y z
N MET A 1 -12.39 -14.76 0.62
CA MET A 1 -13.08 -14.32 1.87
C MET A 1 -14.31 -13.47 1.55
N ARG A 2 -15.48 -13.75 2.14
CA ARG A 2 -16.74 -13.03 1.83
C ARG A 2 -16.72 -11.54 2.22
N PHE A 3 -16.05 -11.22 3.33
CA PHE A 3 -15.89 -9.86 3.87
C PHE A 3 -15.42 -8.83 2.82
N TRP A 4 -14.30 -9.10 2.13
CA TRP A 4 -13.72 -8.13 1.18
C TRP A 4 -14.53 -7.95 -0.12
N LYS A 5 -15.41 -8.91 -0.45
CA LYS A 5 -16.38 -8.79 -1.56
C LYS A 5 -17.54 -7.88 -1.15
N GLU A 6 -18.04 -8.04 0.06
CA GLU A 6 -19.18 -7.29 0.60
C GLU A 6 -18.79 -5.83 0.94
N HIS A 7 -17.58 -5.59 1.45
CA HIS A 7 -17.12 -4.27 1.89
C HIS A 7 -16.26 -3.54 0.84
N THR A 8 -16.79 -3.38 -0.37
CA THR A 8 -16.06 -2.75 -1.48
C THR A 8 -15.64 -1.31 -1.19
N THR A 9 -16.51 -0.49 -0.58
CA THR A 9 -16.20 0.90 -0.23
C THR A 9 -15.05 1.01 0.77
N LEU A 10 -15.11 0.24 1.87
CA LEU A 10 -14.03 0.23 2.88
C LEU A 10 -12.70 -0.20 2.25
N ARG A 11 -12.73 -1.26 1.43
CA ARG A 11 -11.55 -1.76 0.72
C ARG A 11 -10.95 -0.68 -0.19
N ALA A 12 -11.78 0.01 -0.96
CA ALA A 12 -11.33 1.09 -1.85
C ALA A 12 -10.70 2.26 -1.07
N VAL A 13 -11.32 2.67 0.06
CA VAL A 13 -10.79 3.73 0.92
C VAL A 13 -9.44 3.34 1.52
N LEU A 14 -9.32 2.12 2.06
CA LEU A 14 -8.06 1.62 2.59
C LEU A 14 -6.96 1.55 1.51
N MET A 15 -7.28 1.07 0.30
CA MET A 15 -6.33 1.08 -0.82
C MET A 15 -5.88 2.51 -1.16
N ALA A 16 -6.81 3.47 -1.24
CA ALA A 16 -6.47 4.85 -1.52
C ALA A 16 -5.54 5.46 -0.46
N ILE A 17 -5.82 5.22 0.83
CA ILE A 17 -4.98 5.69 1.94
C ILE A 17 -3.56 5.11 1.81
N PHE A 18 -3.43 3.79 1.62
CA PHE A 18 -2.13 3.15 1.48
C PHE A 18 -1.36 3.64 0.26
N VAL A 19 -2.03 3.87 -0.87
CA VAL A 19 -1.41 4.42 -2.09
C VAL A 19 -0.90 5.83 -1.86
N VAL A 20 -1.72 6.72 -1.31
CA VAL A 20 -1.33 8.11 -1.04
C VAL A 20 -0.16 8.17 -0.07
N LEU A 21 -0.24 7.45 1.06
CA LEU A 21 0.85 7.40 2.03
C LEU A 21 2.13 6.79 1.43
N GLY A 22 1.98 5.71 0.66
CA GLY A 22 3.10 5.07 -0.03
C GLY A 22 3.84 6.03 -0.96
N PHE A 23 3.11 6.75 -1.82
CA PHE A 23 3.71 7.76 -2.70
C PHE A 23 4.33 8.94 -1.95
N VAL A 24 3.70 9.41 -0.87
CA VAL A 24 4.29 10.46 -0.02
C VAL A 24 5.65 10.00 0.53
N LEU A 25 5.74 8.78 1.05
CA LEU A 25 7.01 8.23 1.55
C LEU A 25 8.06 8.08 0.45
N LEU A 26 7.67 7.64 -0.75
CA LEU A 26 8.58 7.56 -1.90
C LEU A 26 9.13 8.94 -2.28
N ILE A 27 8.27 9.96 -2.36
CA ILE A 27 8.66 11.32 -2.72
C ILE A 27 9.57 11.93 -1.65
N VAL A 28 9.24 11.76 -0.37
CA VAL A 28 10.04 12.25 0.75
C VAL A 28 11.40 11.54 0.79
N GLY A 29 11.41 10.22 0.70
CA GLY A 29 12.65 9.44 0.71
C GLY A 29 13.54 9.77 -0.50
N TRP A 30 12.96 10.00 -1.67
CA TRP A 30 13.72 10.41 -2.86
C TRP A 30 14.39 11.80 -2.68
N LYS A 31 13.73 12.74 -2.02
CA LYS A 31 14.35 14.03 -1.66
C LYS A 31 15.56 13.89 -0.71
N MET A 32 15.73 12.74 -0.08
CA MET A 32 16.86 12.39 0.79
C MET A 32 17.88 11.47 0.11
N THR A 33 18.02 11.56 -1.23
CA THR A 33 18.95 10.73 -2.01
C THR A 33 20.37 10.78 -1.44
N GLY A 34 21.01 9.62 -1.32
CA GLY A 34 22.34 9.47 -0.72
C GLY A 34 22.32 9.21 0.80
N GLN A 35 21.15 9.27 1.45
CA GLN A 35 20.99 8.92 2.86
C GLN A 35 20.30 7.58 3.04
N LEU A 36 20.81 6.74 3.96
CA LEU A 36 20.20 5.45 4.29
C LEU A 36 18.76 5.61 4.81
N THR A 37 18.49 6.67 5.57
CA THR A 37 17.14 7.00 6.04
C THR A 37 16.17 7.26 4.89
N GLY A 38 16.63 7.93 3.83
CA GLY A 38 15.83 8.13 2.61
C GLY A 38 15.45 6.81 1.95
N LEU A 39 16.42 5.89 1.82
CA LEU A 39 16.18 4.53 1.33
C LEU A 39 15.18 3.77 2.22
N ALA A 40 15.32 3.83 3.55
CA ALA A 40 14.40 3.18 4.47
C ALA A 40 12.96 3.69 4.34
N LEU A 41 12.77 5.00 4.15
CA LEU A 41 11.46 5.59 3.89
C LEU A 41 10.88 5.10 2.56
N MET A 42 11.70 5.02 1.51
CA MET A 42 11.24 4.50 0.21
C MET A 42 10.79 3.05 0.32
N LEU A 43 11.55 2.20 1.03
CA LEU A 43 11.18 0.81 1.27
C LEU A 43 9.86 0.69 2.06
N ALA A 44 9.68 1.51 3.10
CA ALA A 44 8.41 1.58 3.82
C ALA A 44 7.25 1.98 2.88
N GLY A 45 7.48 2.96 2.00
CA GLY A 45 6.52 3.35 0.96
C GLY A 45 6.14 2.19 0.04
N VAL A 46 7.12 1.42 -0.44
CA VAL A 46 6.88 0.22 -1.25
C VAL A 46 6.03 -0.81 -0.50
N VAL A 47 6.30 -1.06 0.78
CA VAL A 47 5.50 -1.98 1.60
C VAL A 47 4.03 -1.52 1.67
N LEU A 48 3.77 -0.22 1.82
CA LEU A 48 2.40 0.31 1.78
C LEU A 48 1.72 0.09 0.43
N LEU A 49 2.44 0.31 -0.68
CA LEU A 49 1.91 0.06 -2.03
C LEU A 49 1.60 -1.43 -2.26
N LEU A 50 2.48 -2.32 -1.81
CA LEU A 50 2.26 -3.77 -1.86
C LEU A 50 1.07 -4.18 -0.97
N THR A 51 0.86 -3.52 0.16
CA THR A 51 -0.31 -3.75 1.03
C THR A 51 -1.61 -3.34 0.32
N ALA A 52 -1.61 -2.22 -0.40
CA ALA A 52 -2.74 -1.82 -1.23
C ALA A 52 -3.03 -2.87 -2.34
N LEU A 53 -1.99 -3.39 -2.98
CA LEU A 53 -2.12 -4.43 -4.00
C LEU A 53 -2.64 -5.76 -3.41
N MET A 54 -2.14 -6.14 -2.23
CA MET A 54 -2.64 -7.31 -1.50
C MET A 54 -4.14 -7.15 -1.20
N LEU A 55 -4.54 -5.96 -0.76
CA LEU A 55 -5.94 -5.65 -0.47
C LEU A 55 -6.82 -5.67 -1.73
N TYR A 56 -6.30 -5.20 -2.86
CA TYR A 56 -6.96 -5.35 -4.16
C TYR A 56 -7.21 -6.83 -4.50
N ASN A 57 -6.21 -7.69 -4.26
CA ASN A 57 -6.27 -9.12 -4.60
C ASN A 57 -7.19 -9.94 -3.67
N LYS A 58 -7.47 -9.46 -2.46
CA LYS A 58 -8.20 -10.23 -1.43
C LYS A 58 -9.55 -10.86 -1.85
N PRO A 59 -10.41 -10.20 -2.65
CA PRO A 59 -11.65 -10.83 -3.12
C PRO A 59 -11.47 -11.95 -4.14
N PHE A 60 -10.33 -11.99 -4.81
CA PHE A 60 -10.04 -12.98 -5.85
C PHE A 60 -9.32 -14.21 -5.29
N GLU A 61 -8.94 -14.20 -4.01
CA GLU A 61 -8.43 -15.39 -3.33
C GLU A 61 -9.54 -16.46 -3.24
N GLU A 62 -9.30 -17.60 -3.89
CA GLU A 62 -10.11 -18.80 -3.76
C GLU A 62 -10.08 -19.29 -2.29
N PRO A 63 -11.19 -19.87 -1.78
CA PRO A 63 -11.14 -20.55 -0.49
C PRO A 63 -10.14 -21.71 -0.60
N LYS A 64 -9.15 -21.72 0.30
CA LYS A 64 -8.24 -22.86 0.51
C LYS A 64 -8.99 -24.03 1.12
#